data_AF-A0A7C6KR10-F1
#
_entry.id   AF-A0A7C6KR10-F1
#
_cell.length_a   1.000
_cell.length_b   1.000
_cell.length_c   1.000
_cell.angle_alpha   90.00
_cell.angle_beta   90.00
_cell.angle_gamma   90.00
#
_symmetry.space_group_name_H-M   'P 1'
#
loop_
_entity.id
_entity.type
_entity.pdbx_description
1 polymer ?
#
loop_
_entity_poly.entity_id
_entity_poly.type
_entity_poly.pdbx_seq_one_letter_code
_entity_poly.pdbx_strand_id
1 'polypeptide(L)' 'MSDIINDNWINIDEAATYLGVKPVTVRDWIRKDKGIPAHKIGKQWKFKISELDNWVKSGKSAME' A
#
# COMPACT_ATOMS: atom_id res chain seq x y z
N MET A 1 -13.70 -4.70 18.41
CA MET A 1 -12.40 -5.40 18.34
C MET A 1 -11.62 -4.86 17.17
N SER A 2 -10.66 -3.99 17.46
CA SER A 2 -9.98 -3.12 16.52
C SER A 2 -8.48 -3.33 16.61
N ASP A 3 -8.02 -4.58 16.55
CA ASP A 3 -6.61 -4.91 16.72
C ASP A 3 -6.28 -6.18 15.95
N ILE A 4 -6.10 -6.04 14.63
CA ILE A 4 -5.27 -6.98 13.89
C ILE A 4 -4.17 -6.16 13.25
N ILE A 5 -3.29 -5.67 14.11
CA ILE A 5 -1.89 -5.37 13.79
C ILE A 5 -1.25 -6.73 13.44
N ASN A 6 -1.67 -7.33 12.34
CA ASN A 6 -0.96 -8.45 11.77
C ASN A 6 -0.05 -7.85 10.72
N ASP A 7 1.22 -8.21 10.81
CA ASP A 7 2.29 -8.00 9.84
C ASP A 7 1.98 -8.76 8.53
N ASN A 8 0.73 -8.68 8.06
CA ASN A 8 0.25 -9.40 6.92
C ASN A 8 0.64 -8.63 5.67
N TRP A 9 1.49 -9.28 4.90
CA TRP A 9 1.91 -8.84 3.59
C TRP A 9 0.75 -8.96 2.61
N ILE A 10 0.07 -7.85 2.36
CA ILE A 10 -1.03 -7.75 1.41
C ILE A 10 -0.51 -7.52 -0.02
N ASN A 11 -1.27 -7.94 -1.01
CA ASN A 11 -0.90 -7.74 -2.42
C ASN A 11 -1.37 -6.36 -2.92
N ILE A 12 -0.97 -5.97 -4.13
CA ILE A 12 -1.44 -4.73 -4.78
C ILE A 12 -2.98 -4.61 -4.77
N ASP A 13 -3.67 -5.72 -5.03
CA ASP A 13 -5.13 -5.75 -5.14
C ASP A 13 -5.82 -5.52 -3.78
N GLU A 14 -5.30 -6.16 -2.74
CA GLU A 14 -5.78 -5.95 -1.37
C GLU A 14 -5.44 -4.55 -0.87
N ALA A 15 -4.25 -4.02 -1.19
CA ALA A 15 -3.88 -2.64 -0.85
C ALA A 15 -4.82 -1.64 -1.54
N ALA A 16 -5.18 -1.91 -2.79
CA ALA A 16 -6.14 -1.10 -3.54
C ALA A 16 -7.53 -1.14 -2.92
N THR A 17 -8.01 -2.33 -2.56
CA THR A 17 -9.30 -2.54 -1.88
C THR A 17 -9.32 -1.86 -0.51
N TYR A 18 -8.24 -2.00 0.27
CA TYR A 18 -8.07 -1.37 1.57
C TYR A 18 -8.11 0.17 1.48
N LEU A 19 -7.53 0.71 0.42
CA LEU A 19 -7.49 2.15 0.15
C LEU A 19 -8.72 2.69 -0.56
N GLY A 20 -9.62 1.83 -1.05
CA GLY A 20 -10.74 2.22 -1.90
C GLY A 20 -10.31 2.79 -3.26
N VAL A 21 -9.12 2.45 -3.75
CA VAL A 21 -8.60 2.90 -5.04
C VAL A 21 -8.50 1.73 -6.03
N LYS A 22 -8.27 2.03 -7.31
CA LYS A 22 -8.05 0.99 -8.31
C LYS A 22 -6.63 0.41 -8.19
N PRO A 23 -6.42 -0.90 -8.43
CA PRO A 23 -5.09 -1.52 -8.38
C PRO A 23 -4.11 -0.94 -9.40
N VAL A 24 -4.62 -0.33 -10.48
CA VAL A 24 -3.81 0.44 -11.43
C VAL A 24 -3.17 1.67 -10.80
N THR A 25 -3.87 2.35 -9.89
CA THR A 25 -3.36 3.52 -9.17
C THR A 25 -2.24 3.11 -8.22
N VAL A 26 -2.40 1.99 -7.51
CA VAL A 26 -1.34 1.45 -6.65
C VAL A 26 -0.09 1.11 -7.47
N ARG A 27 -0.25 0.49 -8.66
CA ARG A 27 0.89 0.27 -9.57
C ARG A 27 1.52 1.57 -10.05
N ASP A 28 0.72 2.58 -10.34
CA ASP A 28 1.20 3.91 -10.74
C ASP A 28 2.04 4.55 -9.62
N TRP A 29 1.64 4.40 -8.36
CA TRP A 29 2.42 4.87 -7.21
C TRP A 29 3.76 4.16 -7.03
N ILE A 30 3.81 2.84 -7.29
CA ILE A 30 5.08 2.09 -7.31
C ILE A 30 5.99 2.60 -8.44
N ARG A 31 5.42 2.87 -9.63
CA ARG A 31 6.19 3.36 -10.80
C ARG A 31 6.65 4.81 -10.65
N LYS A 32 5.85 5.66 -10.01
CA LYS A 32 6.14 7.07 -9.78
C LYS A 32 7.01 7.34 -8.55
N ASP A 33 7.46 6.29 -7.86
CA ASP A 33 8.26 6.38 -6.64
C ASP A 33 7.63 7.35 -5.61
N LYS A 34 6.30 7.28 -5.43
CA LYS A 34 5.58 8.15 -4.47
C LYS A 34 5.89 7.80 -3.00
N GLY A 35 6.96 7.06 -2.73
CA GLY A 35 7.32 6.57 -1.41
C GLY A 35 6.34 5.55 -0.83
N ILE A 36 5.58 4.84 -1.68
CA ILE A 36 4.72 3.76 -1.23
C ILE A 36 5.59 2.58 -0.76
N PRO A 37 5.31 1.99 0.42
CA PRO A 37 6.10 0.88 0.98
C PRO A 37 5.81 -0.43 0.24
N ALA A 38 6.27 -0.51 -1.00
CA ALA A 38 6.17 -1.67 -1.86
C ALA A 38 7.43 -2.53 -1.70
N HIS A 39 7.26 -3.75 -1.23
CA HIS A 39 8.34 -4.73 -1.08
C HIS A 39 8.18 -5.81 -2.13
N LYS A 40 9.26 -6.13 -2.83
CA LYS A 40 9.25 -7.18 -3.84
C LYS A 40 9.54 -8.52 -3.18
N ILE A 41 8.52 -9.35 -3.04
CA ILE A 41 8.66 -10.72 -2.51
C ILE A 41 8.46 -11.70 -3.68
N GLY A 42 9.57 -12.28 -4.14
CA GLY A 42 9.60 -13.12 -5.33
C GLY A 42 9.25 -12.35 -6.60
N LYS A 43 8.15 -12.71 -7.27
CA LYS A 43 7.65 -12.08 -8.50
C LYS A 43 6.53 -11.07 -8.25
N GLN A 44 6.06 -10.95 -7.00
CA GLN A 44 4.91 -10.11 -6.65
C GLN A 44 5.33 -8.95 -5.74
N TRP A 45 4.65 -7.82 -5.89
CA TRP A 45 4.77 -6.70 -4.97
C TRP A 45 3.81 -6.90 -3.81
N LYS A 46 4.37 -6.82 -2.60
CA LYS A 46 3.67 -6.97 -1.35
C LYS A 46 3.82 -5.69 -0.53
N PHE A 47 2.79 -5.37 0.22
CA PHE A 47 2.71 -4.17 1.05
C PHE A 47 2.45 -4.61 2.47
N LYS A 48 3.04 -3.88 3.40
CA LYS A 48 2.79 -4.06 4.80
C LYS A 48 1.70 -3.10 5.22
N ILE A 49 0.60 -3.59 5.81
CA ILE A 49 -0.53 -2.75 6.22
C ILE A 49 -0.06 -1.61 7.12
N SER A 50 0.80 -1.88 8.10
CA SER A 50 1.30 -0.86 9.02
C SER A 50 2.07 0.27 8.32
N GLU A 51 2.90 -0.07 7.33
CA GLU A 51 3.62 0.95 6.56
C GLU A 51 2.66 1.69 5.61
N LEU A 52 1.72 0.96 5.00
CA LEU A 52 0.74 1.54 4.09
C LEU A 52 -0.16 2.53 4.82
N ASP A 53 -0.71 2.18 5.99
CA ASP A 53 -1.49 3.08 6.83
C ASP A 53 -0.69 4.33 7.20
N ASN A 54 0.57 4.15 7.63
CA ASN A 54 1.43 5.28 7.97
C ASN A 54 1.71 6.19 6.75
N TRP A 55 1.88 5.61 5.56
CA TRP A 55 2.06 6.37 4.31
C TRP A 55 0.80 7.15 3.92
N VAL A 56 -0.38 6.52 4.05
CA VAL A 56 -1.68 7.14 3.78
C VAL A 56 -1.93 8.29 4.74
N LYS A 57 -1.68 8.04 6.03
CA LYS A 57 -1.82 9.03 7.11
C LYS A 57 -0.80 10.17 6.99
N SER A 58 0.37 9.90 6.40
CA SER A 58 1.37 10.92 6.09
C SER A 58 0.90 11.92 5.01
N GLY A 59 -0.26 11.71 4.36
CA GLY A 59 -0.79 12.63 3.34
C GLY A 59 -0.01 12.63 2.02
N LYS A 60 0.99 11.75 1.86
CA LYS A 60 1.77 11.61 0.61
C LYS A 60 0.94 11.04 -0.55
N SER A 61 -0.19 10.42 -0.24
CA SER A 61 -1.21 10.00 -1.20
C SER A 61 -1.94 11.17 -1.87
N ALA A 62 -1.94 12.35 -1.23
CA ALA A 62 -2.74 13.52 -1.61
C ALA A 62 -1.88 14.77 -1.93
N MET A 63 -0.62 14.62 -2.33
CA MET A 63 0.12 15.77 -2.86
C MET A 63 -0.39 16.07 -4.28
N GLU A 64 -1.22 17.12 -4.32
CA GLU A 64 -1.76 17.88 -5.47
C GLU A 64 -0.71 18.24 -6.52
#